data_AF-A0A7Y1FWV9-F1
#
_entry.id   AF-A0A7Y1FWV9-F1
#
_cell.length_a   1.000
_cell.length_b   1.000
_cell.length_c   1.000
_cell.angle_alpha   90.00
_cell.angle_beta   90.00
_cell.angle_gamma   90.00
#
_symmetry.space_group_name_H-M   'P 1'
#
loop_
_entity.id
_entity.type
_entity.pdbx_description
1 polymer ?
#
loop_
_entity_poly.entity_id
_entity_poly.type
_entity_poly.pdbx_seq_one_letter_code
_entity_poly.pdbx_strand_id
1 'polypeptide(L)'
;MKRLIGLFGVLAALAGCAHQPPVSGPPVNVAVASDPQQCATRVECTTKTARTLLFVYDYAAAGAPLVQREGRLLFTPADTPGSDWPALYLRLAEAEHSAFAFNGQCRAQACRLTVEQLLQIYRSYLADQPCAFTAALCRFE
;
A
#
# COMPACT_ATOMS: atom_id res chain seq x y z
N MET A 1 59.45 -2.39 34.58
CA MET A 1 58.44 -3.33 35.13
C MET A 1 57.17 -2.50 35.39
N LYS A 2 56.36 -2.13 34.39
CA LYS A 2 55.28 -2.84 33.68
C LYS A 2 54.34 -3.68 34.57
N ARG A 3 53.07 -3.21 34.60
CA ARG A 3 51.79 -3.88 34.95
C ARG A 3 51.36 -3.82 36.42
N LEU A 4 50.25 -3.12 36.67
CA LEU A 4 49.11 -3.49 37.55
C LEU A 4 48.32 -2.24 37.98
N ILE A 5 47.79 -1.48 37.02
CA ILE A 5 46.76 -0.46 37.29
C ILE A 5 45.71 -0.63 36.19
N GLY A 6 44.65 -1.38 36.48
CA GLY A 6 43.61 -1.59 35.49
C GLY A 6 42.66 -2.71 35.86
N LEU A 7 42.04 -2.66 37.04
CA LEU A 7 40.98 -3.61 37.37
C LEU A 7 40.02 -3.15 38.49
N PHE A 8 39.85 -1.84 38.71
CA PHE A 8 38.89 -1.34 39.71
C PHE A 8 37.97 -0.20 39.21
N GLY A 9 37.96 0.08 37.91
CA GLY A 9 37.16 1.18 37.33
C GLY A 9 35.85 0.78 36.65
N VAL A 10 35.49 -0.52 36.65
CA VAL A 10 34.40 -1.03 35.79
C VAL A 10 33.12 -1.37 36.55
N LEU A 11 33.14 -1.46 37.88
CA LEU A 11 31.98 -1.91 38.67
C LEU A 11 31.06 -0.80 39.21
N ALA A 12 31.38 0.48 39.00
CA ALA A 12 30.60 1.60 39.55
C ALA A 12 29.57 2.22 38.58
N ALA A 13 29.46 1.73 37.33
CA ALA A 13 28.65 2.38 36.29
C ALA A 13 27.26 1.75 36.04
N LEU A 14 26.80 0.80 36.86
CA LEU A 14 25.56 0.04 36.59
C LEU A 14 24.37 0.38 37.51
N ALA A 15 24.47 1.37 38.40
CA ALA A 15 23.40 1.70 39.35
C ALA A 15 22.49 2.88 38.93
N GLY A 16 22.38 3.19 37.63
CA GLY A 16 21.71 4.42 37.16
C GLY A 16 20.33 4.28 36.49
N CYS A 17 19.85 3.07 36.18
CA CYS A 17 18.66 2.89 35.33
C CYS A 17 17.47 2.30 36.10
N ALA A 18 17.01 2.95 37.16
CA ALA A 18 15.83 2.50 37.91
C ALA A 18 14.70 3.53 38.02
N HIS A 19 14.83 4.72 37.42
CA HIS A 19 13.79 5.74 37.46
C HIS A 19 13.62 6.40 36.08
N GLN A 20 12.95 5.68 35.17
CA GLN A 20 12.28 6.35 34.05
C GLN A 20 10.82 6.59 34.47
N PRO A 21 10.34 7.84 34.51
CA PRO A 21 8.92 8.10 34.64
C PRO A 21 8.20 7.48 33.43
N PRO A 22 6.96 6.97 33.60
CA PRO A 22 6.20 6.41 32.49
C PRO A 22 6.07 7.47 31.40
N VAL A 23 6.69 7.21 30.25
CA VAL A 23 6.51 8.02 29.05
C VAL A 23 5.05 7.83 28.66
N SER A 24 4.24 8.87 28.83
CA SER A 24 2.88 8.91 28.30
C SER A 24 2.94 8.57 26.82
N GLY A 25 2.40 7.40 26.46
CA GLY A 25 2.36 6.94 25.08
C GLY A 25 1.64 7.95 24.20
N PRO A 26 2.00 8.05 22.91
CA PRO A 26 1.29 8.92 21.98
C PRO A 26 -0.21 8.58 22.01
N PRO A 27 -1.10 9.58 21.90
CA PRO A 27 -2.53 9.32 21.85
C PRO A 27 -2.80 8.32 20.73
N VAL A 28 -3.49 7.24 21.06
CA VAL A 28 -4.03 6.30 20.08
C VAL A 28 -5.13 7.06 19.34
N ASN A 29 -4.76 7.68 18.22
CA ASN A 29 -5.73 8.17 17.27
C ASN A 29 -6.45 6.93 16.73
N VAL A 30 -7.67 6.71 17.20
CA VAL A 30 -8.60 5.76 16.58
C VAL A 30 -8.85 6.31 15.19
N ALA A 31 -8.15 5.74 14.20
CA ALA A 31 -8.33 6.13 12.81
C ALA A 31 -9.78 5.80 12.44
N VAL A 32 -10.60 6.83 12.26
CA VAL A 32 -11.82 6.69 11.47
C VAL A 32 -11.41 6.03 10.17
N ALA A 33 -12.05 4.91 9.81
CA ALA A 33 -11.75 4.19 8.59
C ALA A 33 -11.92 5.14 7.40
N SER A 34 -10.82 5.77 6.99
CA SER A 34 -10.82 6.63 5.82
C SER A 34 -10.96 5.72 4.61
N ASP A 35 -11.78 6.14 3.65
CA ASP A 35 -11.85 5.46 2.36
C ASP A 35 -10.41 5.24 1.83
N PRO A 36 -9.95 4.00 1.62
CA PRO A 36 -8.60 3.70 1.15
C PRO A 36 -8.24 4.45 -0.14
N GLN A 37 -9.24 4.81 -0.96
CA GLN A 37 -9.04 5.59 -2.17
C GLN A 37 -8.82 7.09 -1.93
N GLN A 38 -9.09 7.62 -0.75
CA GLN A 38 -8.78 9.01 -0.40
C GLN A 38 -7.38 9.10 0.19
N CYS A 39 -6.71 10.23 -0.01
CA CYS A 39 -5.48 10.55 0.72
C CYS A 39 -5.61 11.96 1.31
N ALA A 40 -5.21 12.12 2.57
CA ALA A 40 -5.33 13.39 3.28
C ALA A 40 -4.08 14.27 3.10
N THR A 41 -2.89 13.67 3.11
CA THR A 41 -1.62 14.41 3.09
C THR A 41 -0.80 14.11 1.85
N ARG A 42 0.15 14.99 1.49
CA ARG A 42 1.08 14.75 0.38
C ARG A 42 1.86 13.44 0.52
N VAL A 43 2.30 13.12 1.73
CA VAL A 43 3.03 11.88 2.01
C VAL A 43 2.12 10.68 1.74
N GLU A 44 0.89 10.70 2.25
CA GLU A 44 -0.08 9.63 2.03
C GLU A 44 -0.41 9.46 0.53
N CYS A 45 -0.65 10.57 -0.20
CA CYS A 45 -0.92 10.51 -1.63
C CYS A 45 0.27 9.96 -2.43
N THR A 46 1.50 10.29 -2.03
CA THR A 46 2.72 9.76 -2.67
C THR A 46 2.86 8.27 -2.39
N THR A 47 2.67 7.84 -1.14
CA THR A 47 2.70 6.42 -0.76
C THR A 47 1.62 5.61 -1.48
N LYS A 48 0.38 6.12 -1.53
CA LYS A 48 -0.71 5.47 -2.26
C LYS A 48 -0.46 5.43 -3.76
N THR A 49 0.19 6.45 -4.34
CA THR A 49 0.64 6.40 -5.74
C THR A 49 1.64 5.25 -5.97
N ALA A 50 2.63 5.09 -5.10
CA ALA A 50 3.59 3.99 -5.20
C ALA A 50 2.89 2.62 -5.09
N ARG A 51 1.91 2.50 -4.19
CA ARG A 51 1.07 1.29 -4.03
C ARG A 51 0.18 1.03 -5.24
N THR A 52 -0.38 2.07 -5.88
CA THR A 52 -1.09 1.92 -7.16
C THR A 52 -0.17 1.40 -8.26
N LEU A 53 1.08 1.88 -8.32
CA LEU A 53 2.07 1.40 -9.28
C LEU A 53 2.47 -0.06 -9.01
N LEU A 54 2.59 -0.47 -7.75
CA LEU A 54 2.82 -1.85 -7.39
C LEU A 54 1.62 -2.74 -7.77
N PHE A 55 0.39 -2.30 -7.50
CA PHE A 55 -0.83 -3.01 -7.92
C PHE A 55 -0.84 -3.29 -9.42
N VAL A 56 -0.54 -2.30 -10.26
CA VAL A 56 -0.56 -2.51 -11.72
C VAL A 56 0.57 -3.44 -12.19
N TYR A 57 1.72 -3.43 -11.51
CA TYR A 57 2.80 -4.36 -11.78
C TYR A 57 2.39 -5.80 -11.42
N ASP A 58 1.86 -6.01 -10.22
CA ASP A 58 1.45 -7.34 -9.77
C ASP A 58 0.23 -7.86 -10.56
N TYR A 59 -0.66 -6.97 -11.00
CA TYR A 59 -1.75 -7.29 -11.92
C TYR A 59 -1.21 -7.85 -13.25
N ALA A 60 -0.19 -7.21 -13.84
CA ALA A 60 0.46 -7.71 -15.03
C ALA A 60 1.23 -9.03 -14.77
N ALA A 61 1.91 -9.14 -13.62
CA ALA A 61 2.61 -10.35 -13.22
C ALA A 61 1.67 -11.56 -13.03
N ALA A 62 0.41 -11.31 -12.66
CA ALA A 62 -0.64 -12.32 -12.59
C ALA A 62 -1.14 -12.79 -13.97
N GLY A 63 -0.62 -12.22 -15.06
CA GLY A 63 -0.97 -12.56 -16.45
C GLY A 63 -2.01 -11.64 -17.08
N ALA A 64 -2.35 -10.53 -16.43
CA ALA A 64 -3.27 -9.56 -16.97
C ALA A 64 -2.57 -8.58 -17.94
N PRO A 65 -3.33 -7.82 -18.77
CA PRO A 65 -2.74 -6.87 -19.70
C PRO A 65 -1.85 -5.81 -19.06
N LEU A 66 -0.77 -5.46 -19.75
CA LEU A 66 0.06 -4.32 -19.40
C LEU A 66 -0.78 -3.02 -19.46
N VAL A 67 -0.60 -2.18 -18.45
CA VAL A 67 -1.17 -0.83 -18.44
C VAL A 67 -0.15 0.17 -18.95
N GLN A 68 -0.61 1.16 -19.71
CA GLN A 68 0.17 2.34 -20.07
C GLN A 68 -0.08 3.46 -19.09
N ARG A 69 0.87 4.41 -19.04
CA ARG A 69 0.78 5.61 -18.23
C ARG A 69 0.81 6.86 -19.09
N GLU A 70 -0.18 7.72 -18.93
CA GLU A 70 -0.22 9.06 -19.50
C GLU A 70 -0.49 10.08 -18.40
N GLY A 71 0.55 10.77 -17.94
CA GLY A 71 0.46 11.68 -16.80
C GLY A 71 -0.03 10.97 -15.53
N ARG A 72 -1.23 11.29 -15.09
CA ARG A 72 -1.88 10.67 -13.91
C ARG A 72 -2.83 9.53 -14.25
N LEU A 73 -2.94 9.19 -15.53
CA LEU A 73 -3.79 8.11 -15.99
C LEU A 73 -2.98 6.83 -16.15
N LEU A 74 -3.53 5.72 -15.67
CA LEU A 74 -3.06 4.36 -15.92
C LEU A 74 -4.18 3.59 -16.61
N PHE A 75 -3.94 3.02 -17.77
CA PHE A 75 -5.02 2.40 -18.55
C PHE A 75 -4.54 1.22 -19.39
N THR A 76 -5.42 0.24 -19.60
CA THR A 76 -5.20 -0.82 -20.59
C THR A 76 -5.52 -0.27 -21.99
N PRO A 77 -4.55 -0.28 -22.93
CA PRO A 77 -4.76 0.23 -24.28
C PRO A 77 -5.96 -0.42 -24.99
N ALA A 78 -6.61 0.33 -25.87
CA ALA A 78 -7.80 -0.14 -26.58
C ALA A 78 -7.51 -1.25 -27.59
N ASP A 79 -6.30 -1.24 -28.17
CA ASP A 79 -5.76 -2.21 -29.12
C ASP A 79 -5.17 -3.46 -28.45
N THR A 80 -5.12 -3.49 -27.10
CA THR A 80 -4.73 -4.70 -26.37
C THR A 80 -5.70 -5.83 -26.71
N PRO A 81 -5.20 -7.02 -27.14
CA PRO A 81 -6.05 -8.18 -27.34
C PRO A 81 -6.93 -8.48 -26.12
N GLY A 82 -8.18 -8.86 -26.38
CA GLY A 82 -9.09 -9.27 -25.32
C GLY A 82 -8.50 -10.42 -24.49
N SER A 83 -8.66 -10.35 -23.18
CA SER A 83 -8.24 -11.40 -22.24
C SER A 83 -9.38 -11.69 -21.26
N ASP A 84 -9.26 -12.77 -20.49
CA ASP A 84 -10.14 -13.08 -19.37
C ASP A 84 -9.91 -12.12 -18.18
N TRP A 85 -9.05 -11.12 -18.29
CA TRP A 85 -8.86 -10.09 -17.27
C TRP A 85 -9.63 -8.80 -17.58
N PRO A 86 -10.18 -8.10 -16.56
CA PRO A 86 -10.83 -6.81 -16.78
C PRO A 86 -9.82 -5.74 -17.20
N ALA A 87 -10.03 -5.07 -18.34
CA ALA A 87 -9.24 -3.90 -18.73
C ALA A 87 -9.37 -2.79 -17.69
N LEU A 88 -8.27 -2.10 -17.38
CA LEU A 88 -8.19 -1.13 -16.29
C LEU A 88 -8.19 0.32 -16.79
N TYR A 89 -8.74 1.21 -15.96
CA TYR A 89 -8.62 2.66 -16.08
C TYR A 89 -8.56 3.27 -14.68
N LEU A 90 -7.38 3.71 -14.26
CA LEU A 90 -7.13 4.30 -12.95
C LEU A 90 -6.64 5.73 -13.10
N ARG A 91 -7.16 6.62 -12.25
CA ARG A 91 -6.66 7.99 -12.12
C ARG A 91 -5.97 8.14 -10.77
N LEU A 92 -4.69 8.52 -10.80
CA LEU A 92 -3.94 8.86 -9.60
C LEU A 92 -4.51 10.14 -8.98
N ALA A 93 -4.46 10.22 -7.66
CA ALA A 93 -4.84 11.42 -6.91
C ALA A 93 -4.15 12.68 -7.46
N GLU A 94 -4.90 13.78 -7.57
CA GLU A 94 -4.39 15.04 -8.13
C GLU A 94 -3.60 15.85 -7.11
N ALA A 95 -4.09 15.89 -5.86
CA ALA A 95 -3.54 16.68 -4.77
C ALA A 95 -3.85 16.04 -3.41
N GLU A 96 -3.45 16.73 -2.33
CA GLU A 96 -3.88 16.41 -0.97
C GLU A 96 -5.41 16.49 -0.86
N HIS A 97 -5.99 15.71 0.04
CA HIS A 97 -7.45 15.58 0.21
C HIS A 97 -8.21 15.15 -1.07
N SER A 98 -7.53 14.49 -2.01
CA SER A 98 -8.15 13.97 -3.24
C SER A 98 -8.22 12.44 -3.25
N ALA A 99 -8.88 11.89 -4.26
CA ALA A 99 -9.15 10.45 -4.37
C ALA A 99 -8.53 9.83 -5.62
N PHE A 100 -8.14 8.58 -5.51
CA PHE A 100 -7.78 7.71 -6.62
C PHE A 100 -9.05 7.14 -7.25
N ALA A 101 -9.22 7.32 -8.56
CA ALA A 101 -10.33 6.71 -9.28
C ALA A 101 -9.93 5.33 -9.80
N PHE A 102 -10.85 4.37 -9.71
CA PHE A 102 -10.70 3.04 -10.27
C PHE A 102 -11.91 2.74 -11.14
N ASN A 103 -11.64 2.30 -12.37
CA ASN A 103 -12.63 1.74 -13.26
C ASN A 103 -12.03 0.50 -13.91
N GLY A 104 -12.89 -0.45 -14.24
CA GLY A 104 -12.54 -1.64 -14.99
C GLY A 104 -13.65 -2.02 -15.95
N GLN A 105 -13.29 -2.75 -17.00
CA GLN A 105 -14.24 -3.26 -17.98
C GLN A 105 -13.88 -4.69 -18.35
N CYS A 106 -14.80 -5.63 -18.16
CA CYS A 106 -14.66 -6.95 -18.74
C CYS A 106 -14.94 -6.86 -20.25
N ARG A 107 -13.92 -7.18 -21.07
CA ARG A 107 -14.02 -7.18 -22.54
C ARG A 107 -14.26 -8.57 -23.13
N ALA A 108 -14.15 -9.63 -22.31
CA ALA A 108 -14.46 -11.00 -22.69
C ALA A 108 -15.90 -11.39 -22.31
N GLN A 109 -16.36 -12.57 -22.76
CA GLN A 109 -17.64 -13.14 -22.32
C GLN A 109 -17.70 -13.37 -20.81
N ALA A 110 -16.58 -13.79 -20.22
CA ALA A 110 -16.42 -13.97 -18.79
C ALA A 110 -15.02 -13.55 -18.36
N CYS A 111 -14.92 -12.74 -17.32
CA CYS A 111 -13.64 -12.38 -16.71
C CYS A 111 -13.36 -13.24 -15.48
N ARG A 112 -12.08 -13.54 -15.29
CA ARG A 112 -11.48 -14.22 -14.14
C ARG A 112 -11.85 -13.57 -12.80
N LEU A 113 -11.95 -12.25 -12.79
CA LEU A 113 -12.40 -11.45 -11.66
C LEU A 113 -13.48 -10.48 -12.13
N THR A 114 -14.48 -10.23 -11.29
CA THR A 114 -15.39 -9.12 -11.53
C THR A 114 -14.67 -7.79 -11.29
N VAL A 115 -15.21 -6.70 -11.84
CA VAL A 115 -14.64 -5.37 -11.65
C VAL A 115 -14.68 -4.97 -10.16
N GLU A 116 -15.70 -5.38 -9.44
CA GLU A 116 -15.87 -5.14 -8.00
C GLU A 116 -14.83 -5.91 -7.19
N GLN A 117 -14.55 -7.17 -7.53
CA GLN A 117 -13.50 -7.96 -6.89
C GLN A 117 -12.13 -7.32 -7.11
N LEU A 118 -11.87 -6.86 -8.34
CA LEU A 118 -10.61 -6.19 -8.66
C LEU A 118 -10.48 -4.83 -7.96
N LEU A 119 -11.59 -4.10 -7.78
CA LEU A 119 -11.63 -2.89 -6.96
C LEU A 119 -11.27 -3.20 -5.49
N GLN A 120 -11.79 -4.28 -4.92
CA GLN A 120 -11.43 -4.66 -3.54
C GLN A 120 -9.94 -5.01 -3.41
N ILE A 121 -9.40 -5.77 -4.38
CA ILE A 121 -7.95 -6.02 -4.44
C ILE A 121 -7.20 -4.68 -4.53
N TYR A 122 -7.59 -3.77 -5.42
CA TYR A 122 -6.93 -2.46 -5.52
C TYR A 122 -6.95 -1.66 -4.20
N ARG A 123 -8.10 -1.61 -3.52
CA ARG A 123 -8.25 -0.95 -2.22
C ARG A 123 -7.34 -1.57 -1.16
N SER A 124 -7.05 -2.87 -1.26
CA SER A 124 -6.14 -3.58 -0.35
C SER A 124 -4.70 -3.09 -0.46
N TYR A 125 -4.26 -2.81 -1.69
CA TYR A 125 -2.95 -2.20 -1.93
C TYR A 125 -2.89 -0.80 -1.34
N LEU A 126 -3.93 0.02 -1.52
CA LEU A 126 -3.96 1.38 -0.97
C LEU A 126 -3.92 1.39 0.58
N ALA A 127 -4.53 0.38 1.19
CA ALA A 127 -4.58 0.15 2.64
C ALA A 127 -3.32 -0.53 3.21
N ASP A 128 -2.29 -0.82 2.41
CA ASP A 128 -1.07 -1.55 2.83
C ASP A 128 -1.28 -3.01 3.24
N GLN A 129 -2.36 -3.62 2.75
CA GLN A 129 -2.71 -5.00 3.05
C GLN A 129 -3.02 -5.74 1.74
N PRO A 130 -2.06 -5.82 0.78
CA PRO A 130 -2.32 -6.36 -0.53
C PRO A 130 -2.76 -7.82 -0.43
N CYS A 131 -3.94 -8.12 -0.97
CA CYS A 131 -4.41 -9.50 -1.12
C CYS A 131 -4.26 -9.99 -2.56
N ALA A 132 -4.22 -11.32 -2.70
CA ALA A 132 -3.95 -11.96 -3.98
C ALA A 132 -5.08 -11.72 -5.00
N PHE A 133 -4.76 -11.78 -6.29
CA PHE A 133 -5.70 -11.64 -7.40
C PHE A 133 -6.65 -12.84 -7.54
N THR A 134 -7.47 -13.06 -6.52
CA THR A 134 -8.46 -14.14 -6.44
C THR A 134 -9.70 -13.64 -5.71
N ALA A 135 -10.87 -14.22 -6.01
CA ALA A 135 -12.13 -13.83 -5.40
C ALA A 135 -12.23 -14.11 -3.88
N ALA A 136 -11.43 -15.05 -3.36
CA ALA A 136 -11.59 -15.56 -1.99
C ALA A 136 -10.87 -14.74 -0.91
N LEU A 137 -9.83 -13.98 -1.27
CA LEU A 137 -8.81 -13.53 -0.32
C LEU A 137 -8.89 -12.05 0.09
N CYS A 138 -9.74 -11.23 -0.52
CA CYS A 138 -9.88 -9.80 -0.18
C CYS A 138 -11.14 -9.48 0.61
N ARG A 139 -11.30 -10.08 1.79
CA ARG A 139 -12.33 -9.65 2.75
C ARG A 139 -11.72 -8.62 3.68
N PHE A 140 -12.26 -7.41 3.65
CA PHE A 140 -12.03 -6.40 4.69
C PHE A 140 -13.16 -6.55 5.72
N GLU A 141 -12.78 -6.71 6.99
CA GLU A 141 -13.70 -6.62 8.13
C GLU A 141 -13.86 -5.17 8.57
#